data_AF-A0A7X5VRX4-F1
#
_entry.id   AF-A0A7X5VRX4-F1
#
_cell.length_a   1.000
_cell.length_b   1.000
_cell.length_c   1.000
_cell.angle_alpha   90.00
_cell.angle_beta   90.00
_cell.angle_gamma   90.00
#
_symmetry.space_group_name_H-M   'P 1'
#
loop_
_entity.id
_entity.type
_entity.pdbx_description
1 polymer ?
#
loop_
_entity_poly.entity_id
_entity_poly.type
_entity_poly.pdbx_seq_one_letter_code
_entity_poly.pdbx_strand_id
1 'polypeptide(L)'
;MKLLNLLIAVGGAVFMQATLGKLSSGFDRHVDLTLLPLVWYGIHGTQRSAMLVGCTVGLVHDAWFRLAVFGITGFKRTLLGWALGGIGVRFDLNRFAGRFTVGFVIALCDGILDAGLRGLLDLEQGAGWAEMLLRAT
;
A
#
# COMPACT_ATOMS: atom_id res chain seq x y z
N MET A 1 -4.49 22.71 -7.80
CA MET A 1 -3.30 22.62 -6.90
C MET A 1 -3.25 21.32 -6.10
N LYS A 2 -4.34 20.85 -5.48
CA LYS A 2 -4.35 19.61 -4.68
C LYS A 2 -3.93 18.33 -5.47
N LEU A 3 -4.39 18.19 -6.72
CA LEU A 3 -4.05 17.04 -7.57
C LEU A 3 -2.56 17.00 -7.94
N LEU A 4 -1.95 18.16 -8.20
CA LEU A 4 -0.52 18.26 -8.52
C LEU A 4 0.33 17.85 -7.32
N ASN A 5 -0.01 18.31 -6.11
CA ASN A 5 0.68 17.92 -4.88
C ASN A 5 0.54 16.42 -4.60
N LEU A 6 -0.62 15.84 -4.93
CA LEU A 6 -0.82 14.40 -4.84
C LEU A 6 0.10 13.65 -5.81
N LEU A 7 0.13 14.05 -7.08
CA LEU A 7 1.01 13.42 -8.08
C LEU A 7 2.49 13.57 -7.73
N ILE A 8 2.92 14.71 -7.18
CA ILE A 8 4.29 14.92 -6.71
C ILE A 8 4.60 14.05 -5.49
N ALA A 9 3.67 13.95 -4.53
CA ALA A 9 3.86 13.13 -3.33
C ALA A 9 3.93 11.63 -3.68
N VAL A 10 3.04 11.17 -4.57
CA VAL A 10 3.02 9.78 -5.03
C VAL A 10 4.24 9.48 -5.89
N GLY A 11 4.54 10.33 -6.88
CA GLY A 11 5.72 10.19 -7.74
C GLY A 11 7.03 10.24 -6.94
N GLY A 12 7.13 11.15 -5.97
CA GLY A 12 8.27 11.25 -5.06
C GLY A 12 8.43 10.03 -4.17
N ALA A 13 7.34 9.53 -3.58
CA ALA A 13 7.39 8.32 -2.76
C ALA A 13 7.81 7.08 -3.56
N VAL A 14 7.25 6.92 -4.77
CA VAL A 14 7.60 5.81 -5.69
C VAL A 14 9.06 5.95 -6.15
N PHE A 15 9.51 7.14 -6.52
CA PHE A 15 10.89 7.38 -6.95
C PHE A 15 11.90 7.11 -5.82
N MET A 16 11.57 7.55 -4.60
CA MET A 16 12.38 7.30 -3.41
C MET A 16 12.45 5.80 -3.08
N GLN A 17 11.32 5.09 -3.14
CA GLN A 17 11.28 3.64 -2.92
C GLN A 17 12.00 2.87 -4.02
N ALA A 18 11.86 3.26 -5.28
CA ALA A 18 12.57 2.65 -6.40
C ALA A 18 14.09 2.87 -6.32
N THR A 19 14.53 4.01 -5.77
CA THR A 19 15.95 4.33 -5.58
C THR A 19 16.52 3.58 -4.38
N LEU A 20 15.80 3.53 -3.25
CA LEU A 20 16.22 2.78 -2.05
C LEU A 20 16.14 1.26 -2.24
N GLY A 21 15.15 0.76 -2.98
CA GLY A 21 15.01 -0.67 -3.30
C GLY A 21 16.15 -1.20 -4.15
N LYS A 22 16.78 -0.36 -4.98
CA LYS A 22 18.01 -0.70 -5.71
C LYS A 22 19.25 -0.74 -4.82
N LEU A 23 19.26 0.01 -3.71
CA LEU A 23 20.43 0.13 -2.83
C LEU A 23 20.45 -0.93 -1.71
N SER A 24 19.28 -1.44 -1.30
CA SER A 24 19.18 -2.45 -0.25
C SER A 24 17.97 -3.37 -0.46
N SER A 25 18.24 -4.58 -0.94
CA SER A 25 17.26 -5.66 -1.17
C SER A 25 16.45 -6.08 0.06
N GLY A 26 16.81 -5.63 1.27
CA GLY A 26 16.09 -5.94 2.52
C GLY A 26 15.14 -4.85 3.02
N PHE A 27 15.22 -3.63 2.49
CA PHE A 27 14.44 -2.49 2.97
C PHE A 27 12.97 -2.52 2.51
N ASP A 28 12.74 -3.08 1.32
CA ASP A 28 11.41 -3.23 0.71
C ASP A 28 10.48 -4.14 1.52
N ARG A 29 11.06 -4.99 2.39
CA ARG A 29 10.31 -5.94 3.22
C ARG A 29 9.74 -5.33 4.51
N HIS A 30 10.26 -4.18 4.97
CA HIS A 30 9.90 -3.62 6.28
C HIS A 30 9.39 -2.18 6.23
N VAL A 31 9.74 -1.38 5.21
CA VAL A 31 9.38 0.04 5.14
C VAL A 31 8.83 0.39 3.76
N ASP A 32 7.51 0.37 3.65
CA ASP A 32 6.80 0.73 2.43
C ASP A 32 6.56 2.24 2.36
N LEU A 33 7.46 2.94 1.65
CA LEU A 33 7.42 4.41 1.51
C LEU A 33 6.21 4.87 0.68
N THR A 34 5.64 4.01 -0.17
CA THR A 34 4.40 4.33 -0.89
C THR A 34 3.19 4.44 0.04
N LEU A 35 3.29 4.02 1.30
CA LEU A 35 2.23 4.13 2.29
C LEU A 35 2.15 5.56 2.89
N LEU A 36 3.22 6.35 2.78
CA LEU A 36 3.32 7.70 3.34
C LEU A 36 2.31 8.71 2.75
N PRO A 37 2.13 8.80 1.41
CA PRO A 37 1.11 9.64 0.79
C PRO A 37 -0.31 9.29 1.25
N LEU A 38 -0.60 8.00 1.43
CA LEU A 38 -1.89 7.50 1.91
C LEU A 38 -2.17 8.03 3.32
N VAL A 39 -1.22 7.86 4.24
CA VAL A 39 -1.36 8.31 5.64
C VAL A 39 -1.49 9.83 5.70
N TRP A 40 -0.69 10.56 4.92
CA TRP A 40 -0.74 12.02 4.90
C TRP A 40 -2.09 12.55 4.43
N TYR A 41 -2.61 12.03 3.31
CA TYR A 41 -3.92 12.41 2.77
C TYR A 41 -5.09 11.85 3.59
N GLY A 42 -4.89 10.73 4.28
CA GLY A 42 -5.86 10.16 5.21
C GLY A 42 -6.07 11.05 6.45
N ILE A 43 -5.00 11.64 6.96
CA ILE A 43 -5.04 12.50 8.15
C ILE A 43 -5.54 13.92 7.82
N HIS A 44 -5.13 14.51 6.70
CA HIS A 44 -5.46 15.91 6.37
C HIS A 44 -6.63 16.05 5.39
N GLY A 45 -7.04 14.97 4.74
CA GLY A 45 -8.01 14.97 3.67
C GLY A 45 -9.40 14.50 4.10
N THR A 46 -10.27 14.40 3.11
CA THR A 46 -11.57 13.75 3.25
C THR A 46 -11.44 12.25 3.05
N GLN A 47 -12.37 11.48 3.60
CA GLN A 47 -12.44 10.03 3.40
C GLN A 47 -12.43 9.61 1.93
N ARG A 48 -13.14 10.35 1.07
CA ARG A 48 -13.17 10.10 -0.38
C ARG A 48 -11.82 10.33 -1.05
N SER A 49 -11.13 11.42 -0.68
CA SER A 49 -9.78 11.68 -1.22
C SER A 49 -8.79 10.61 -0.77
N ALA A 50 -8.85 10.16 0.48
CA ALA A 50 -7.94 9.14 1.00
C ALA A 50 -8.10 7.78 0.28
N MET A 51 -9.35 7.39 -0.04
CA MET A 51 -9.62 6.21 -0.87
C MET A 51 -8.99 6.32 -2.26
N LEU A 52 -9.19 7.46 -2.95
CA LEU A 52 -8.66 7.67 -4.30
C LEU A 52 -7.13 7.70 -4.31
N VAL A 53 -6.51 8.29 -3.28
CA VAL A 53 -5.05 8.27 -3.10
C VAL A 53 -4.59 6.83 -2.94
N GLY A 54 -5.22 6.06 -2.05
CA GLY A 54 -4.87 4.66 -1.80
C GLY A 54 -4.99 3.78 -3.02
N CYS A 55 -6.07 3.94 -3.79
CA CYS A 55 -6.27 3.23 -5.05
C CYS A 55 -5.16 3.57 -6.05
N THR A 56 -4.93 4.86 -6.31
CA THR A 56 -3.91 5.31 -7.27
C THR A 56 -2.53 4.81 -6.89
N VAL A 57 -2.15 4.98 -5.63
CA VAL A 57 -0.84 4.56 -5.11
C VAL A 57 -0.70 3.04 -5.19
N GLY A 58 -1.73 2.29 -4.80
CA GLY A 58 -1.70 0.83 -4.85
C GLY A 58 -1.61 0.29 -6.27
N LEU A 59 -2.34 0.87 -7.23
CA LEU A 59 -2.26 0.50 -8.65
C LEU A 59 -0.91 0.87 -9.28
N VAL A 60 -0.36 2.03 -8.95
CA VAL A 60 0.98 2.45 -9.43
C VAL A 60 2.05 1.52 -8.88
N HIS A 61 1.99 1.16 -7.60
CA HIS A 61 2.92 0.21 -6.99
C HIS A 61 2.84 -1.16 -7.67
N ASP A 62 1.64 -1.63 -7.93
CA ASP A 62 1.38 -2.92 -8.55
C ASP A 62 1.85 -2.99 -10.01
N ALA A 63 1.65 -1.90 -10.77
CA ALA A 63 2.18 -1.77 -12.13
C ALA A 63 3.71 -1.72 -12.18
N TRP A 64 4.35 -1.11 -11.19
CA TRP A 64 5.80 -0.90 -11.18
C TRP A 64 6.59 -2.11 -10.67
N PHE A 65 6.11 -2.76 -9.60
CA PHE A 65 6.82 -3.85 -8.93
C PHE A 65 6.44 -5.25 -9.42
N ARG A 66 5.59 -5.37 -10.46
CA ARG A 66 5.16 -6.65 -11.09
C ARG A 66 4.80 -7.72 -10.04
N LEU A 67 3.84 -7.41 -9.17
CA LEU A 67 3.29 -8.39 -8.23
C LEU A 67 2.52 -9.48 -9.00
N ALA A 68 2.52 -10.69 -8.44
CA ALA A 68 1.96 -11.89 -9.08
C ALA A 68 0.47 -11.77 -9.46
N VAL A 69 -0.28 -10.87 -8.82
CA VAL A 69 -1.69 -10.60 -9.14
C VAL A 69 -1.95 -9.11 -9.12
N PHE A 70 -2.32 -8.60 -10.30
CA PHE A 70 -2.61 -7.18 -10.47
C PHE A 70 -3.89 -6.79 -9.72
N GLY A 71 -3.85 -5.71 -8.94
CA GLY A 71 -4.99 -5.09 -8.27
C GLY A 71 -5.16 -5.39 -6.78
N ILE A 72 -4.47 -6.40 -6.22
CA ILE A 72 -4.54 -6.73 -4.78
C ILE A 72 -4.06 -5.54 -3.93
N THR A 73 -2.93 -4.96 -4.32
CA THR A 73 -2.33 -3.81 -3.64
C THR A 73 -3.20 -2.56 -3.75
N GLY A 74 -3.86 -2.36 -4.90
CA GLY A 74 -4.84 -1.31 -5.10
C GLY A 74 -6.04 -1.43 -4.17
N PHE A 75 -6.60 -2.65 -4.06
CA PHE A 75 -7.75 -2.92 -3.21
C PHE A 75 -7.44 -2.71 -1.72
N LYS A 76 -6.36 -3.34 -1.21
CA LYS A 76 -6.00 -3.22 0.22
C LYS A 76 -5.76 -1.76 0.63
N ARG A 77 -5.02 -1.00 -0.18
CA ARG A 77 -4.69 0.41 0.13
C ARG A 77 -5.89 1.35 -0.01
N THR A 78 -6.87 1.01 -0.86
CA THR A 78 -8.15 1.73 -0.92
C THR A 78 -8.94 1.55 0.39
N LEU A 79 -9.01 0.32 0.90
CA LEU A 79 -9.68 0.00 2.17
C LEU A 79 -9.00 0.72 3.35
N LEU A 80 -7.66 0.70 3.38
CA LEU A 80 -6.88 1.41 4.38
C LEU A 80 -7.10 2.93 4.29
N GLY A 81 -7.16 3.49 3.09
CA GLY A 81 -7.46 4.91 2.86
C GLY A 81 -8.86 5.30 3.37
N TRP A 82 -9.86 4.45 3.16
CA TRP A 82 -11.21 4.66 3.72
C TRP A 82 -11.22 4.65 5.24
N ALA A 83 -10.54 3.68 5.87
CA ALA A 83 -10.45 3.57 7.32
C ALA A 83 -9.70 4.78 7.92
N LEU A 84 -8.54 5.14 7.34
CA LEU A 84 -7.75 6.31 7.72
C LEU A 84 -8.55 7.59 7.63
N GLY A 85 -9.23 7.83 6.52
CA GLY A 85 -10.01 9.05 6.32
C GLY A 85 -11.23 9.14 7.23
N GLY A 86 -11.78 8.01 7.69
CA GLY A 86 -12.84 7.98 8.71
C GLY A 86 -12.32 8.25 10.12
N ILE A 87 -11.15 7.70 10.47
CA ILE A 87 -10.50 7.89 11.78
C ILE A 87 -9.89 9.28 11.90
N GLY A 88 -9.31 9.81 10.81
CA GLY A 88 -8.65 11.11 10.74
C GLY A 88 -9.56 12.30 11.05
N VAL A 89 -10.87 12.16 10.78
CA VAL A 89 -11.88 13.18 11.13
C VAL A 89 -12.25 13.14 12.62
N ARG A 90 -12.09 11.98 13.28
CA ARG A 90 -12.51 11.77 14.67
C ARG A 90 -11.38 11.97 15.68
N PHE A 91 -10.14 11.71 15.29
CA PHE A 91 -8.97 11.89 16.14
C PHE A 91 -8.23 13.16 15.74
N ASP A 92 -7.98 14.06 16.70
CA ASP A 92 -7.09 15.21 16.49
C ASP A 92 -5.63 14.71 16.36
N LEU A 93 -5.30 14.32 15.13
CA LEU A 93 -4.03 13.76 14.70
C LEU A 93 -2.95 14.83 14.46
N ASN A 94 -3.13 16.02 15.02
CA ASN A 94 -2.18 17.11 14.82
C ASN A 94 -0.90 16.95 15.66
N ARG A 95 -0.91 16.09 16.69
CA ARG A 95 0.29 15.75 17.46
C ARG A 95 1.16 14.73 16.72
N PHE A 96 2.48 14.94 16.75
CA PHE A 96 3.48 14.07 16.11
C PHE A 96 3.32 12.59 16.50
N ALA A 97 3.09 12.31 17.78
CA ALA A 97 2.86 10.96 18.29
C ALA A 97 1.61 10.28 17.68
N GLY A 98 0.54 11.04 17.42
CA GLY A 98 -0.67 10.52 16.80
C GLY A 98 -0.42 10.08 15.36
N ARG A 99 0.31 10.90 14.59
CA ARG A 99 0.67 10.58 13.19
C ARG A 99 1.52 9.33 13.08
N PHE A 100 2.48 9.18 14.00
CA PHE A 100 3.35 8.00 14.05
C PHE A 100 2.58 6.74 14.41
N THR A 101 1.69 6.83 15.42
CA THR A 101 0.86 5.71 15.86
C THR A 101 -0.07 5.25 14.74
N VAL A 102 -0.72 6.18 14.04
CA VAL A 102 -1.61 5.84 12.92
C VAL A 102 -0.84 5.27 11.73
N GLY A 103 0.33 5.83 11.41
CA GLY A 103 1.22 5.24 10.39
C GLY A 103 1.61 3.80 10.73
N PHE A 104 1.97 3.54 11.98
CA PHE A 104 2.33 2.20 12.46
C PHE A 104 1.15 1.22 12.41
N VAL A 105 -0.03 1.62 12.88
CA VAL A 105 -1.25 0.79 12.83
C VAL A 105 -1.62 0.46 11.38
N ILE A 106 -1.53 1.43 10.47
CA ILE A 106 -1.86 1.18 9.06
C ILE A 106 -0.84 0.26 8.39
N ALA A 107 0.44 0.39 8.72
CA ALA A 107 1.46 -0.55 8.23
C ALA A 107 1.19 -1.99 8.71
N LEU A 108 0.80 -2.16 9.97
CA LEU A 108 0.38 -3.47 10.49
C LEU A 108 -0.86 -4.01 9.76
N CYS A 109 -1.88 -3.16 9.56
CA CYS A 109 -3.09 -3.55 8.83
C CYS A 109 -2.79 -3.93 7.37
N ASP A 110 -1.87 -3.23 6.70
CA ASP A 110 -1.46 -3.58 5.33
C ASP A 110 -0.84 -4.98 5.28
N GLY A 111 0.02 -5.32 6.23
CA GLY A 111 0.61 -6.67 6.34
C GLY A 111 -0.41 -7.77 6.64
N ILE A 112 -1.36 -7.51 7.55
CA ILE A 112 -2.45 -8.46 7.87
C ILE A 112 -3.37 -8.66 6.66
N LEU A 113 -3.72 -7.58 5.96
CA LEU A 113 -4.54 -7.66 4.74
C LEU A 113 -3.79 -8.39 3.64
N ASP A 114 -2.49 -8.17 3.47
CA ASP A 114 -1.68 -8.88 2.48
C ASP A 114 -1.66 -10.39 2.76
N ALA A 115 -1.41 -10.79 4.01
CA ALA A 115 -1.44 -12.19 4.43
C ALA A 115 -2.84 -12.82 4.26
N GLY A 116 -3.89 -12.11 4.67
CA GLY A 116 -5.27 -12.57 4.57
C GLY A 116 -5.74 -12.72 3.12
N LEU A 117 -5.43 -11.74 2.24
CA LEU A 117 -5.79 -11.83 0.83
C LEU A 117 -5.02 -12.94 0.12
N ARG A 118 -3.72 -13.12 0.40
CA ARG A 118 -2.94 -14.22 -0.19
C ARG A 118 -3.46 -15.58 0.24
N GLY A 119 -3.84 -15.73 1.51
CA GLY A 119 -4.46 -16.96 2.02
C GLY A 119 -5.85 -17.22 1.43
N LEU A 120 -6.68 -16.19 1.26
CA LEU A 120 -8.02 -16.32 0.66
C LEU A 120 -7.98 -16.61 -0.85
N LEU A 121 -6.98 -16.06 -1.55
CA LEU A 121 -6.81 -16.27 -3.00
C LEU A 121 -5.97 -17.50 -3.33
N ASP A 122 -5.56 -18.28 -2.32
CA ASP A 122 -4.73 -19.48 -2.43
C ASP A 122 -3.48 -19.28 -3.32
N LEU A 123 -2.93 -18.05 -3.30
CA LEU A 123 -1.80 -17.66 -4.15
C LEU A 123 -0.48 -18.28 -3.68
N GLU A 124 -0.48 -18.97 -2.54
CA GLU A 124 0.60 -19.87 -2.14
C GLU A 124 0.60 -21.19 -2.95
N GLN A 125 -0.52 -21.62 -3.55
CA GLN A 125 -0.59 -22.83 -4.41
C GLN A 125 -0.28 -22.56 -5.89
N GLY A 126 0.00 -21.31 -6.27
CA GLY A 126 0.39 -20.90 -7.63
C GLY A 126 1.80 -21.33 -8.07
N ALA A 127 2.50 -22.18 -7.32
CA ALA A 127 3.69 -22.91 -7.79
C ALA A 127 3.34 -24.10 -8.70
N GLY A 128 2.10 -24.17 -9.19
CA GLY A 128 1.56 -25.29 -9.94
C GLY A 128 1.97 -25.41 -11.41
N TRP A 129 2.80 -24.54 -12.00
CA TRP A 129 3.30 -24.82 -13.36
C TRP A 129 4.30 -25.98 -13.38
N ALA A 130 5.12 -26.11 -12.32
CA ALA A 130 6.06 -27.21 -12.18
C ALA A 130 5.36 -28.53 -11.79
N GLU A 131 4.34 -28.48 -10.92
CA GLU A 131 3.55 -29.66 -10.58
C GLU A 131 2.61 -30.11 -11.72
N MET A 132 2.09 -29.17 -12.51
CA MET A 132 1.22 -29.48 -13.66
C MET A 132 2.03 -30.08 -14.83
N LEU A 133 3.31 -29.75 -14.97
CA LEU A 133 4.22 -30.41 -15.92
C LEU A 133 4.65 -31.82 -15.45
N LEU A 134 4.86 -32.02 -14.15
CA LEU A 134 5.21 -33.33 -13.58
C LEU A 134 4.06 -34.34 -13.57
N ARG A 135 2.80 -33.90 -13.64
CA ARG A 135 1.63 -34.78 -13.81
C ARG A 135 1.29 -35.10 -15.26
N ALA A 136 1.88 -34.40 -16.23
CA ALA A 136 1.58 -34.55 -17.66
C ALA A 136 2.59 -35.44 -18.43
N THR A 137 3.73 -35.79 -17.82
CA THR A 137 4.71 -36.79 -18.29
C THR A 137 4.54 -38.11 -17.57
#